data_AF-A0A7S1IJ74-F1
#
_entry.id   AF-A0A7S1IJ74-F1
#
_cell.length_a   1.000
_cell.length_b   1.000
_cell.length_c   1.000
_cell.angle_alpha   90.00
_cell.angle_beta   90.00
_cell.angle_gamma   90.00
#
_symmetry.space_group_name_H-M   'P 1'
#
loop_
_entity.id
_entity.type
_entity.pdbx_description
1 polymer ?
#
loop_
_entity_poly.entity_id
_entity_poly.type
_entity_poly.pdbx_seq_one_letter_code
_entity_poly.pdbx_strand_id
1 'polypeptide(L)'
;MPVVPTTHGSGSLGPSGSATHTSSSAPHLRSGSPLRSGSPRPVSLPSLGDVQKEVNAALARLPLHRAHRRSCRTVYREECKRLGLTPLTHIARRFPDEPGQYAMEALNLSKCRLDTFRPYLDLILLNRNLKCLFLRGNLFGSEDFSLMAAALTLHLE
;
A
#
# COMPACT_ATOMS: atom_id res chain seq x y z
N MET A 1 11.53 11.86 52.39
CA MET A 1 12.21 12.93 53.15
C MET A 1 13.55 12.41 53.62
N PRO A 2 14.69 13.09 53.31
CA PRO A 2 14.89 14.06 52.23
C PRO A 2 14.78 13.34 50.85
N VAL A 3 15.65 13.36 49.83
CA VAL A 3 16.98 13.97 49.57
C VAL A 3 17.12 14.23 48.05
N VAL A 4 17.75 15.34 47.66
CA VAL A 4 18.32 15.60 46.32
C VAL A 4 19.59 16.45 46.51
N PRO A 5 20.68 16.20 45.76
CA PRO A 5 21.73 17.20 45.55
C PRO A 5 21.79 17.68 44.09
N THR A 6 21.84 19.00 43.90
CA THR A 6 21.94 19.68 42.60
C THR A 6 23.27 20.45 42.52
N THR A 7 24.07 20.22 41.48
CA THR A 7 25.18 21.10 41.05
C THR A 7 25.27 21.07 39.53
N HIS A 8 25.04 22.17 38.80
CA HIS A 8 25.84 23.40 38.66
C HIS A 8 27.12 23.21 37.82
N GLY A 9 27.24 24.06 36.78
CA GLY A 9 28.37 24.16 35.86
C GLY A 9 28.07 25.24 34.81
N SER A 10 28.52 26.47 35.05
CA SER A 10 28.13 27.66 34.27
C SER A 10 29.35 28.37 33.68
N GLY A 11 29.21 28.95 32.48
CA GLY A 11 30.22 29.81 31.88
C GLY A 11 30.06 30.05 30.37
N SER A 12 30.47 31.16 29.77
CA SER A 12 30.12 32.59 30.00
C SER A 12 30.92 33.50 29.05
N LEU A 13 30.23 34.33 28.26
CA LEU A 13 30.65 35.66 27.73
C LEU A 13 32.02 35.85 27.02
N GLY A 14 32.01 35.91 25.67
CA GLY A 14 32.73 36.87 24.79
C GLY A 14 34.27 37.08 24.90
N PRO A 15 34.85 38.15 24.29
CA PRO A 15 34.26 39.12 23.33
C PRO A 15 35.14 39.46 22.08
N SER A 16 34.60 40.31 21.18
CA SER A 16 35.22 41.34 20.32
C SER A 16 36.52 41.15 19.47
N GLY A 17 36.40 41.48 18.17
CA GLY A 17 37.37 42.28 17.40
C GLY A 17 38.39 41.52 16.51
N SER A 18 38.87 42.02 15.37
CA SER A 18 38.58 43.28 14.63
C SER A 18 38.88 43.11 13.12
N ALA A 19 38.56 44.11 12.28
CA ALA A 19 38.53 43.99 10.81
C ALA A 19 39.87 44.24 10.07
N THR A 20 39.93 43.75 8.82
CA THR A 20 40.85 44.23 7.75
C THR A 20 40.08 44.39 6.44
N HIS A 21 40.50 45.34 5.59
CA HIS A 21 39.86 45.66 4.30
C HIS A 21 40.51 44.89 3.13
N THR A 22 39.77 44.66 2.04
CA THR A 22 40.20 45.07 0.67
C THR A 22 39.08 45.03 -0.39
N SER A 23 39.14 46.05 -1.24
CA SER A 23 38.57 46.31 -2.57
C SER A 23 37.82 45.23 -3.39
N SER A 24 36.69 45.68 -3.95
CA SER A 24 36.13 45.44 -5.29
C SER A 24 36.70 44.32 -6.20
N SER A 25 35.79 43.43 -6.63
CA SER A 25 35.62 43.08 -8.04
C SER A 25 34.22 42.50 -8.28
N ALA A 26 33.54 42.93 -9.35
CA ALA A 26 32.25 42.39 -9.75
C ALA A 26 32.42 41.27 -10.80
N PRO A 27 31.58 40.21 -10.75
CA PRO A 27 31.34 39.40 -11.93
C PRO A 27 29.85 39.23 -12.26
N HIS A 28 29.48 39.75 -13.43
CA HIS A 28 28.47 39.25 -14.37
C HIS A 28 27.16 38.62 -13.86
N LEU A 29 26.06 39.27 -14.27
CA LEU A 29 24.73 38.68 -14.45
C LEU A 29 24.80 37.27 -15.05
N ARG A 30 24.58 36.23 -14.24
CA ARG A 30 24.37 34.87 -14.76
C ARG A 30 22.92 34.67 -15.17
N SER A 31 22.75 34.55 -16.49
CA SER A 31 21.70 33.82 -17.23
C SER A 31 20.57 33.24 -16.38
N GLY A 32 19.34 33.69 -16.64
CA GLY A 32 18.16 33.23 -15.90
C GLY A 32 17.98 31.72 -15.96
N SER A 33 17.66 31.11 -14.82
CA SER A 33 17.26 29.71 -14.74
C SER A 33 16.07 29.46 -15.68
N PRO A 34 16.17 28.55 -16.66
CA PRO A 34 15.00 28.18 -17.44
C PRO A 34 13.99 27.54 -16.49
N LEU A 35 12.77 28.08 -16.46
CA LEU A 35 11.64 27.46 -15.77
C LEU A 35 11.54 26.02 -16.27
N ARG A 36 11.85 25.07 -15.39
CA ARG A 36 11.91 23.66 -15.75
C ARG A 36 10.48 23.22 -16.00
N SER A 37 10.06 23.25 -17.26
CA SER A 37 8.74 22.82 -17.70
C SER A 37 8.57 21.34 -17.35
N GLY A 38 8.06 21.11 -16.15
CA GLY A 38 7.71 19.81 -15.63
C GLY A 38 6.40 19.38 -16.27
N SER A 39 6.42 19.15 -17.59
CA SER A 39 5.35 18.45 -18.28
C SER A 39 4.96 17.25 -17.41
N PRO A 40 3.69 17.14 -16.97
CA PRO A 40 3.27 16.03 -16.13
C PRO A 40 3.69 14.74 -16.83
N ARG A 41 4.47 13.90 -16.15
CA ARG A 41 4.71 12.55 -16.68
C ARG A 41 3.33 11.96 -16.92
N PRO A 42 3.02 11.44 -18.13
CA PRO A 42 1.72 10.85 -18.37
C PRO A 42 1.51 9.78 -17.29
N VAL A 43 0.42 9.90 -16.54
CA VAL A 43 0.07 8.89 -15.54
C VAL A 43 -0.34 7.68 -16.35
N SER A 44 0.61 6.77 -16.56
CA SER A 44 0.39 5.55 -17.33
C SER A 44 -0.77 4.80 -16.69
N LEU A 45 -1.91 4.78 -17.39
CA LEU A 45 -2.97 3.84 -17.07
C LEU A 45 -2.36 2.43 -17.08
N PRO A 46 -2.78 1.55 -16.17
CA PRO A 46 -2.29 0.18 -16.15
C PRO A 46 -2.51 -0.46 -17.52
N SER A 47 -1.47 -1.07 -18.09
CA SER A 47 -1.70 -1.83 -19.31
C SER A 47 -2.55 -3.06 -18.98
N LEU A 48 -3.38 -3.50 -19.93
CA LEU A 48 -4.14 -4.74 -19.79
C LEU A 48 -3.21 -5.94 -19.48
N GLY A 49 -1.97 -5.89 -19.97
CA GLY A 49 -0.93 -6.86 -19.67
C GLY A 49 -0.44 -6.85 -18.23
N ASP A 50 -0.50 -5.72 -17.51
CA ASP A 50 -0.11 -5.65 -16.10
C ASP A 50 -1.19 -6.23 -15.18
N VAL A 51 -2.46 -5.96 -15.50
CA VAL A 51 -3.61 -6.62 -14.87
C VAL A 51 -3.53 -8.14 -15.08
N GLN A 52 -3.26 -8.59 -16.31
CA GLN A 52 -3.12 -10.02 -16.61
C GLN A 52 -1.92 -10.67 -15.89
N LYS A 53 -0.78 -9.97 -15.73
CA LYS A 53 0.35 -10.46 -14.92
C LYS A 53 -0.05 -10.67 -13.47
N GLU A 54 -0.77 -9.72 -12.87
CA GLU A 54 -1.18 -9.80 -11.47
C GLU A 54 -2.19 -10.94 -11.21
N VAL A 55 -3.15 -11.12 -12.13
CA VAL A 55 -4.07 -12.27 -12.14
C VAL A 55 -3.33 -13.60 -12.30
N ASN A 56 -2.42 -13.71 -13.29
CA ASN A 56 -1.64 -14.93 -13.52
C ASN A 56 -0.75 -15.26 -12.31
N ALA A 57 -0.16 -14.25 -11.66
CA ALA A 57 0.62 -14.43 -10.44
C ALA A 57 -0.23 -14.92 -9.26
N ALA A 58 -1.51 -14.53 -9.17
CA ALA A 58 -2.45 -15.06 -8.18
C ALA A 58 -2.88 -16.50 -8.49
N LEU A 59 -3.21 -16.81 -9.76
CA LEU A 59 -3.50 -18.18 -10.22
C LEU A 59 -2.37 -19.16 -9.85
N ALA A 60 -1.10 -18.73 -10.00
CA ALA A 60 0.07 -19.51 -9.62
C ALA A 60 0.22 -19.77 -8.11
N ARG A 61 -0.39 -18.96 -7.23
CA ARG A 61 -0.37 -19.14 -5.76
C ARG A 61 -1.45 -20.09 -5.25
N LEU A 62 -2.59 -20.21 -5.94
CA LEU A 62 -3.74 -21.02 -5.47
C LEU A 62 -3.39 -22.49 -5.14
N PRO A 63 -2.52 -23.20 -5.91
CA PRO A 63 -2.11 -24.56 -5.55
C PRO A 63 -1.37 -24.62 -4.21
N LEU A 64 -0.55 -23.62 -3.89
CA LEU A 64 0.22 -23.55 -2.63
C LEU A 64 -0.71 -23.33 -1.43
N HIS A 65 -1.69 -22.44 -1.55
CA HIS A 65 -2.70 -22.21 -0.52
C HIS A 65 -3.52 -23.48 -0.26
N ARG A 66 -3.95 -24.17 -1.32
CA ARG A 66 -4.69 -25.44 -1.26
C ARG A 66 -3.87 -26.56 -0.63
N ALA A 67 -2.62 -26.77 -1.06
CA ALA A 67 -1.73 -27.81 -0.52
C ALA A 67 -1.44 -27.62 0.97
N HIS A 68 -1.18 -26.37 1.41
CA HIS A 68 -1.00 -26.03 2.82
C HIS A 68 -2.32 -25.91 3.61
N ARG A 69 -3.48 -26.22 3.00
CA ARG A 69 -4.82 -26.12 3.60
C ARG A 69 -5.05 -24.80 4.36
N ARG A 70 -4.60 -23.67 3.81
CA ARG A 70 -4.75 -22.37 4.50
C ARG A 70 -6.23 -22.03 4.69
N SER A 71 -6.56 -21.32 5.77
CA SER A 71 -7.89 -20.71 5.91
C SER A 71 -7.98 -19.43 5.07
N CYS A 72 -9.18 -19.01 4.64
CA CYS A 72 -9.34 -17.70 3.97
C CYS A 72 -8.79 -16.54 4.82
N ARG A 73 -8.97 -16.60 6.15
CA ARG A 73 -8.38 -15.62 7.07
C ARG A 73 -6.85 -15.62 7.07
N THR A 74 -6.23 -16.79 6.88
CA THR A 74 -4.77 -16.91 6.75
C THR A 74 -4.28 -16.35 5.42
N VAL A 75 -4.90 -16.73 4.30
CA VAL A 75 -4.55 -16.23 2.95
C VAL A 75 -4.66 -14.70 2.90
N TYR A 76 -5.72 -14.11 3.47
CA TYR A 76 -5.87 -12.66 3.57
C TYR A 76 -4.69 -11.99 4.28
N ARG A 77 -4.27 -12.54 5.43
CA ARG A 77 -3.15 -12.01 6.23
C ARG A 77 -1.81 -12.15 5.51
N GLU A 78 -1.59 -13.27 4.82
CA GLU A 78 -0.36 -13.52 4.06
C GLU A 78 -0.27 -12.64 2.82
N GLU A 79 -1.38 -12.41 2.10
CA GLU A 79 -1.43 -11.49 0.96
C GLU A 79 -1.30 -10.01 1.37
N CYS A 80 -1.94 -9.57 2.48
CA CYS A 80 -1.66 -8.27 3.07
C CYS A 80 -0.16 -8.10 3.38
N LYS A 81 0.45 -9.09 4.06
CA LYS A 81 1.90 -9.08 4.38
C LYS A 81 2.77 -9.03 3.12
N ARG A 82 2.42 -9.80 2.07
CA ARG A 82 3.12 -9.82 0.77
C ARG A 82 3.08 -8.45 0.07
N LEU A 83 1.98 -7.72 0.23
CA LEU A 83 1.75 -6.40 -0.35
C LEU A 83 2.26 -5.24 0.54
N GLY A 84 2.86 -5.53 1.71
CA GLY A 84 3.32 -4.50 2.66
C GLY A 84 2.19 -3.81 3.44
N LEU A 85 0.97 -4.37 3.41
CA LEU A 85 -0.24 -3.80 4.00
C LEU A 85 -0.52 -4.39 5.39
N THR A 86 -1.08 -3.57 6.28
CA THR A 86 -1.55 -4.03 7.60
C THR A 86 -2.92 -4.72 7.45
N PRO A 87 -3.06 -6.02 7.78
CA PRO A 87 -4.34 -6.72 7.62
C PRO A 87 -5.39 -6.20 8.61
N LEU A 88 -6.52 -5.73 8.09
CA LEU A 88 -7.58 -5.14 8.90
C LEU A 88 -8.33 -6.23 9.69
N THR A 89 -8.17 -6.26 11.02
CA THR A 89 -8.73 -7.31 11.88
C THR A 89 -10.25 -7.48 11.75
N HIS A 90 -10.99 -6.40 11.49
CA HIS A 90 -12.44 -6.44 11.29
C HIS A 90 -12.84 -7.02 9.91
N ILE A 91 -11.94 -7.00 8.93
CA ILE A 91 -12.09 -7.68 7.63
C ILE A 91 -11.67 -9.14 7.75
N ALA A 92 -10.55 -9.43 8.42
CA ALA A 92 -10.09 -10.79 8.69
C ALA A 92 -11.14 -11.68 9.37
N ARG A 93 -12.00 -11.08 10.23
CA ARG A 93 -13.14 -11.74 10.87
C ARG A 93 -14.33 -12.06 9.94
N ARG A 94 -14.39 -11.48 8.73
CA ARG A 94 -15.41 -11.82 7.71
C ARG A 94 -15.11 -13.14 7.00
N PHE A 95 -13.87 -13.62 7.07
CA PHE A 95 -13.43 -14.83 6.40
C PHE A 95 -13.49 -16.06 7.33
N PRO A 96 -13.82 -17.25 6.78
CA PRO A 96 -13.59 -18.53 7.42
C PRO A 96 -12.17 -18.68 7.95
N ASP A 97 -12.04 -19.35 9.10
CA ASP A 97 -10.75 -19.72 9.70
C ASP A 97 -10.46 -21.23 9.66
N GLU A 98 -11.37 -22.03 9.10
CA GLU A 98 -11.18 -23.48 9.02
C GLU A 98 -10.17 -23.86 7.91
N PRO A 99 -9.16 -24.72 8.19
CA PRO A 99 -8.12 -25.11 7.24
C PRO A 99 -8.63 -25.78 5.95
N GLY A 100 -8.56 -25.04 4.83
CA GLY A 100 -9.02 -25.46 3.51
C GLY A 100 -10.50 -25.20 3.23
N GLN A 101 -11.23 -24.56 4.14
CA GLN A 101 -12.60 -24.09 3.88
C GLN A 101 -12.55 -22.76 3.12
N TYR A 102 -12.69 -22.84 1.80
CA TYR A 102 -12.73 -21.66 0.93
C TYR A 102 -14.14 -21.21 0.56
N ALA A 103 -15.15 -22.09 0.69
CA ALA A 103 -16.50 -21.86 0.23
C ALA A 103 -17.22 -20.75 1.02
N MET A 104 -17.56 -19.65 0.34
CA MET A 104 -18.46 -18.59 0.83
C MET A 104 -19.36 -18.15 -0.32
N GLU A 105 -20.68 -18.25 -0.20
CA GLU A 105 -21.59 -17.83 -1.28
C GLU A 105 -21.64 -16.31 -1.46
N ALA A 106 -21.44 -15.57 -0.37
CA ALA A 106 -21.51 -14.11 -0.35
C ALA A 106 -20.38 -13.52 0.50
N LEU A 107 -19.69 -12.51 -0.04
CA LEU A 107 -18.67 -11.74 0.66
C LEU A 107 -19.07 -10.25 0.68
N ASN A 108 -19.26 -9.70 1.88
CA ASN A 108 -19.60 -8.29 2.05
C ASN A 108 -18.45 -7.48 2.65
N LEU A 109 -17.88 -6.62 1.81
CA LEU A 109 -16.82 -5.67 2.11
C LEU A 109 -17.31 -4.21 1.96
N SER A 110 -18.63 -3.98 2.03
CA SER A 110 -19.20 -2.64 1.87
C SER A 110 -18.83 -1.71 3.03
N LYS A 111 -18.58 -0.43 2.74
CA LYS A 111 -18.19 0.62 3.69
C LYS A 111 -16.93 0.31 4.52
N CYS A 112 -16.09 -0.61 4.04
CA CYS A 112 -14.88 -1.06 4.73
C CYS A 112 -13.67 -0.13 4.57
N ARG A 113 -13.82 0.98 3.82
CA ARG A 113 -12.76 1.95 3.50
C ARG A 113 -11.53 1.30 2.84
N LEU A 114 -11.77 0.29 2.01
CA LEU A 114 -10.71 -0.38 1.25
C LEU A 114 -10.18 0.57 0.17
N ASP A 115 -8.86 0.63 0.07
CA ASP A 115 -8.06 1.44 -0.84
C ASP A 115 -7.54 0.64 -2.05
N THR A 116 -7.31 -0.67 -1.87
CA THR A 116 -7.00 -1.60 -2.98
C THR A 116 -7.72 -2.94 -2.84
N PHE A 117 -8.02 -3.55 -3.98
CA PHE A 117 -8.60 -4.88 -4.13
C PHE A 117 -7.55 -6.01 -4.08
N ARG A 118 -6.26 -5.70 -4.31
CA ARG A 118 -5.17 -6.69 -4.41
C ARG A 118 -5.14 -7.77 -3.33
N PRO A 119 -5.36 -7.49 -2.02
CA PRO A 119 -5.36 -8.53 -0.96
C PRO A 119 -6.51 -9.55 -1.02
N TYR A 120 -7.52 -9.30 -1.86
CA TYR A 120 -8.72 -10.13 -1.98
C TYR A 120 -8.70 -11.03 -3.22
N LEU A 121 -7.73 -10.82 -4.12
CA LEU A 121 -7.60 -11.53 -5.40
C LEU A 121 -7.49 -13.05 -5.21
N ASP A 122 -6.50 -13.52 -4.43
CA ASP A 122 -6.31 -14.95 -4.13
C ASP A 122 -7.54 -15.56 -3.45
N LEU A 123 -8.21 -14.83 -2.56
CA LEU A 123 -9.40 -15.29 -1.83
C LEU A 123 -10.58 -15.56 -2.77
N ILE A 124 -10.79 -14.65 -3.72
CA ILE A 124 -11.89 -14.73 -4.68
C ILE A 124 -11.59 -15.82 -5.72
N LEU A 125 -10.35 -15.92 -6.21
CA LEU A 125 -9.96 -16.99 -7.13
C LEU A 125 -9.93 -18.39 -6.47
N LEU A 126 -9.71 -18.48 -5.16
CA LEU A 126 -9.83 -19.73 -4.39
C LEU A 126 -11.30 -20.17 -4.21
N ASN A 127 -12.19 -19.24 -3.88
CA ASN A 127 -13.58 -19.51 -3.45
C ASN A 127 -14.54 -19.67 -4.64
N ARG A 128 -14.46 -20.79 -5.35
CA ARG A 128 -15.30 -21.11 -6.54
C ARG A 128 -16.82 -21.17 -6.33
N ASN A 129 -17.30 -20.89 -5.11
CA ASN A 129 -18.73 -20.82 -4.79
C ASN A 129 -19.23 -19.37 -4.62
N LEU A 130 -18.41 -18.35 -4.90
CA LEU A 130 -18.77 -16.94 -4.67
C LEU A 130 -19.79 -16.43 -5.69
N LYS A 131 -21.03 -16.30 -5.26
CA LYS A 131 -22.15 -15.77 -6.07
C LYS A 131 -22.30 -14.25 -5.94
N CYS A 132 -21.99 -13.69 -4.76
CA CYS A 132 -22.25 -12.29 -4.43
C CYS A 132 -21.04 -11.59 -3.79
N LEU A 133 -20.60 -10.47 -4.36
CA LEU A 133 -19.49 -9.65 -3.84
C LEU A 133 -19.94 -8.20 -3.65
N PHE A 134 -20.10 -7.76 -2.40
CA PHE A 134 -20.61 -6.41 -2.08
C PHE A 134 -19.47 -5.46 -1.70
N LEU A 135 -19.25 -4.43 -2.52
CA LEU A 135 -18.09 -3.55 -2.47
C LEU A 135 -18.43 -2.05 -2.30
N ARG A 136 -19.69 -1.72 -2.03
CA ARG A 136 -20.21 -0.33 -2.04
C ARG A 136 -19.56 0.52 -0.93
N GLY A 137 -19.01 1.68 -1.28
CA GLY A 137 -18.44 2.63 -0.32
C GLY A 137 -17.01 2.32 0.09
N ASN A 138 -16.22 1.82 -0.86
CA ASN A 138 -14.75 1.74 -0.80
C ASN A 138 -14.14 2.74 -1.80
N LEU A 139 -12.82 2.88 -1.80
CA LEU A 139 -12.05 3.93 -2.49
C LEU A 139 -11.06 3.32 -3.50
N PHE A 140 -11.53 2.34 -4.28
CA PHE A 140 -10.73 1.60 -5.26
C PHE A 140 -10.29 2.47 -6.44
N GLY A 141 -9.05 2.23 -6.92
CA GLY A 141 -8.52 2.86 -8.13
C GLY A 141 -9.02 2.20 -9.42
N SER A 142 -8.77 2.83 -10.57
CA SER A 142 -9.08 2.26 -11.90
C SER A 142 -8.34 0.93 -12.15
N GLU A 143 -7.13 0.76 -11.61
CA GLU A 143 -6.41 -0.51 -11.53
C GLU A 143 -7.24 -1.62 -10.88
N ASP A 144 -7.79 -1.35 -9.70
CA ASP A 144 -8.57 -2.33 -8.94
C ASP A 144 -9.85 -2.71 -9.69
N PHE A 145 -10.49 -1.78 -10.42
CA PHE A 145 -11.67 -2.09 -11.25
C PHE A 145 -11.34 -3.06 -12.40
N SER A 146 -10.24 -2.86 -13.11
CA SER A 146 -9.79 -3.81 -14.13
C SER A 146 -9.39 -5.16 -13.54
N LEU A 147 -8.74 -5.16 -12.38
CA LEU A 147 -8.34 -6.36 -11.65
C LEU A 147 -9.54 -7.15 -11.10
N MET A 148 -10.56 -6.45 -10.57
CA MET A 148 -11.83 -7.02 -10.16
C MET A 148 -12.56 -7.67 -11.33
N ALA A 149 -12.66 -6.97 -12.47
CA ALA A 149 -13.32 -7.50 -13.66
C ALA A 149 -12.64 -8.80 -14.14
N ALA A 150 -11.32 -8.78 -14.35
CA ALA A 150 -10.57 -9.95 -14.80
C ALA A 150 -10.66 -11.14 -13.83
N ALA A 151 -10.62 -10.88 -12.51
CA ALA A 151 -10.76 -11.92 -11.49
C ALA A 151 -12.17 -12.54 -11.43
N LEU A 152 -13.21 -11.76 -11.74
CA LEU A 152 -14.60 -12.22 -11.76
C LEU A 152 -14.96 -12.94 -13.08
N THR A 153 -14.37 -12.55 -14.23
CA THR A 153 -14.53 -13.29 -15.49
C THR A 153 -14.04 -14.74 -15.33
N LEU A 154 -12.82 -14.92 -14.82
CA LEU A 154 -12.23 -16.23 -14.49
C LEU A 154 -12.92 -16.97 -13.33
N HIS A 155 -14.05 -16.46 -12.84
CA HIS A 155 -14.89 -17.07 -11.81
C HIS A 155 -16.22 -17.58 -12.36
N LEU A 156 -16.63 -17.10 -13.53
CA LEU A 156 -17.86 -17.47 -14.23
C LEU A 156 -17.58 -18.49 -15.37
N GLU A 157 -16.30 -18.77 -15.60
CA GLU A 157 -15.74 -19.89 -16.41
C GLU A 157 -15.33 -21.06 -15.50
#